data_AF-A0A3S3EP83-F1
#
_entry.id   AF-A0A3S3EP83-F1
#
_cell.length_a   1.000
_cell.length_b   1.000
_cell.length_c   1.000
_cell.angle_alpha   90.00
_cell.angle_beta   90.00
_cell.angle_gamma   90.00
#
_symmetry.space_group_name_H-M   'P 1'
#
loop_
_entity.id
_entity.type
_entity.pdbx_description
1 polymer ?
#
loop_
_entity_poly.entity_id
_entity_poly.type
_entity_poly.pdbx_seq_one_letter_code
_entity_poly.pdbx_strand_id
1 'polypeptide(L)'
;MPFNPVRRNRNIGTPKQGHGRNNRMVIPRLSTYARWCNAQLNLDQRLRKNVNGRDITFIVEKTSGGCVHACTVEDVVLILSQVPLADWAGLETFVFRQSTRKTRILRPAWGRMFYHAALGIRGTPIVISGPTIFLEATDVGQTMEWPTALDPEDSAELKRLRLDGHHVSRVGSKHVVASSSVSVRATQLYRTLLHEIGHWADWLEKVEIPSDQGEDYSKLADLYSSRPKSELEAFAHRYADNLRKTLEKKGVIPFSRIEG
;
A
#
# COMPACT_ATOMS: atom_id res chain seq x y z
N MET A 1 36.89 19.76 -9.16
CA MET A 1 37.26 18.88 -10.31
C MET A 1 36.33 19.21 -11.49
N PRO A 2 36.84 19.39 -12.72
CA PRO A 2 36.03 19.81 -13.86
C PRO A 2 35.14 18.67 -14.39
N PHE A 3 33.91 19.01 -14.77
CA PHE A 3 32.91 18.11 -15.34
C PHE A 3 33.28 17.78 -16.79
N ASN A 4 33.61 16.51 -17.09
CA ASN A 4 33.95 16.04 -18.44
C ASN A 4 32.69 15.50 -19.16
N PRO A 5 32.17 16.17 -20.19
CA PRO A 5 30.93 15.80 -20.88
C PRO A 5 31.04 14.54 -21.77
N VAL A 6 32.25 13.99 -21.97
CA VAL A 6 32.50 12.80 -22.83
C VAL A 6 32.39 11.49 -22.05
N ARG A 7 32.27 11.51 -20.72
CA ARG A 7 32.08 10.30 -19.92
C ARG A 7 30.64 9.78 -20.04
N ARG A 8 30.38 8.94 -21.04
CA ARG A 8 29.19 8.06 -21.05
C ARG A 8 29.21 7.20 -19.78
N ASN A 9 28.10 7.21 -19.04
CA ASN A 9 27.92 6.32 -17.89
C ASN A 9 28.05 4.86 -18.39
N ARG A 10 29.06 4.13 -17.89
CA ARG A 10 29.41 2.75 -18.32
C ARG A 10 28.25 1.75 -18.17
N ASN A 11 27.20 2.11 -17.45
CA ASN A 11 26.05 1.28 -17.23
C ASN A 11 24.93 1.51 -18.28
N ILE A 12 25.05 2.47 -19.21
CA ILE A 12 24.06 2.69 -20.27
C ILE A 12 23.96 1.43 -21.15
N GLY A 13 22.76 0.86 -21.28
CA GLY A 13 22.49 -0.38 -22.01
C GLY A 13 22.66 -1.67 -21.20
N THR A 14 22.98 -1.57 -19.90
CA THR A 14 23.09 -2.74 -19.01
C THR A 14 21.96 -2.76 -17.97
N PRO A 15 21.67 -3.91 -17.34
CA PRO A 15 20.73 -3.96 -16.21
C PRO A 15 21.10 -3.02 -15.05
N LYS A 16 22.38 -2.61 -14.96
CA LYS A 16 22.89 -1.67 -13.95
C LYS A 16 22.60 -0.20 -14.29
N GLN A 17 21.97 0.09 -15.44
CA GLN A 17 21.57 1.44 -15.82
C GLN A 17 20.56 1.99 -14.81
N GLY A 18 20.85 3.14 -14.21
CA GLY A 18 19.98 3.76 -13.21
C GLY A 18 20.13 3.22 -11.78
N HIS A 19 21.08 2.31 -11.52
CA HIS A 19 21.46 1.89 -10.16
C HIS A 19 22.30 2.97 -9.47
N GLY A 20 21.61 3.96 -8.86
CA GLY A 20 22.21 4.91 -7.92
C GLY A 20 22.29 4.33 -6.50
N ARG A 21 23.01 5.01 -5.59
CA ARG A 21 23.11 4.65 -4.16
C ARG A 21 21.76 4.47 -3.44
N ASN A 22 20.67 4.99 -4.01
CA ASN A 22 19.32 4.95 -3.44
C ASN A 22 18.45 3.78 -3.95
N ASN A 23 18.97 2.89 -4.80
CA ASN A 23 18.22 1.72 -5.29
C ASN A 23 18.37 0.52 -4.35
N ARG A 24 18.20 0.72 -3.04
CA ARG A 24 18.07 -0.42 -2.14
C ARG A 24 16.73 -1.09 -2.49
N MET A 25 16.79 -2.34 -2.96
CA MET A 25 15.64 -3.22 -3.17
C MET A 25 15.07 -3.63 -1.80
N VAL A 26 14.63 -2.63 -1.02
CA VAL A 26 13.99 -2.82 0.28
C VAL A 26 12.61 -3.38 0.02
N ILE A 27 12.13 -4.27 0.90
CA ILE A 27 10.74 -4.72 0.86
C ILE A 27 9.90 -3.46 0.96
N PRO A 28 8.83 -3.36 0.18
CA PRO A 28 7.86 -2.31 0.33
C PRO A 28 7.52 -2.07 1.80
N ARG A 29 8.08 -1.03 2.42
CA ARG A 29 7.61 -0.58 3.73
C ARG A 29 6.20 -0.04 3.50
N LEU A 30 5.28 -0.31 4.42
CA LEU A 30 3.97 0.33 4.42
C LEU A 30 4.24 1.83 4.31
N SER A 31 3.76 2.42 3.22
CA SER A 31 4.21 3.74 2.80
C SER A 31 3.33 4.74 3.50
N THR A 32 3.77 5.12 4.68
CA THR A 32 2.95 5.87 5.60
C THR A 32 3.24 7.36 5.55
N TYR A 33 2.13 8.09 5.37
CA TYR A 33 2.02 9.54 5.51
C TYR A 33 2.35 10.38 4.28
N ALA A 34 1.49 10.29 3.28
CA ALA A 34 1.24 11.41 2.39
C ALA A 34 -0.21 11.86 2.61
N ARG A 35 -0.37 13.10 3.10
CA ARG A 35 -1.71 13.68 3.27
C ARG A 35 -2.43 13.71 1.93
N TRP A 36 -1.76 14.20 0.90
CA TRP A 36 -2.36 14.52 -0.39
C TRP A 36 -1.71 13.74 -1.54
N CYS A 37 -2.53 13.33 -2.50
CA CYS A 37 -2.10 12.75 -3.76
C CYS A 37 -2.75 13.47 -4.94
N ASN A 38 -1.96 13.76 -5.97
CA ASN A 38 -2.49 14.06 -7.30
C ASN A 38 -2.03 12.94 -8.23
N ALA A 39 -2.98 12.19 -8.79
CA ALA A 39 -2.66 11.04 -9.64
C ALA A 39 -3.44 11.07 -10.95
N GLN A 40 -2.72 10.74 -12.03
CA GLN A 40 -3.28 10.48 -13.34
C GLN A 40 -3.21 8.97 -13.60
N LEU A 41 -4.37 8.32 -13.63
CA LEU A 41 -4.49 6.88 -13.64
C LEU A 41 -4.67 6.36 -15.08
N ASN A 42 -4.00 5.26 -15.40
CA ASN A 42 -4.17 4.53 -16.65
C ASN A 42 -5.29 3.49 -16.50
N LEU A 43 -6.52 3.96 -16.62
CA LEU A 43 -7.72 3.17 -16.37
C LEU A 43 -7.80 1.93 -17.26
N ASP A 44 -8.02 0.79 -16.62
CA ASP A 44 -8.51 -0.43 -17.26
C ASP A 44 -10.02 -0.58 -17.01
N GLN A 45 -10.40 -0.58 -15.73
CA GLN A 45 -11.78 -0.79 -15.31
C GLN A 45 -12.16 0.14 -14.16
N ARG A 46 -13.41 0.61 -14.17
CA ARG A 46 -14.04 1.29 -13.04
C ARG A 46 -15.25 0.49 -12.61
N LEU A 47 -15.30 0.13 -11.33
CA LEU A 47 -16.37 -0.67 -10.75
C LEU A 47 -17.01 0.11 -9.60
N ARG A 48 -18.32 -0.08 -9.41
CA ARG A 48 -19.02 0.33 -8.18
C ARG A 48 -19.55 -0.93 -7.50
N LYS A 49 -19.34 -1.03 -6.19
CA LYS A 49 -19.81 -2.16 -5.38
C LYS A 49 -20.49 -1.60 -4.15
N ASN A 50 -21.60 -2.21 -3.75
CA ASN A 50 -22.23 -1.91 -2.47
C ASN A 50 -21.65 -2.85 -1.40
N VAL A 51 -21.12 -2.29 -0.33
CA VAL A 51 -20.57 -3.03 0.82
C VAL A 51 -21.23 -2.49 2.08
N ASN A 52 -21.94 -3.34 2.81
CA ASN A 52 -22.66 -2.96 4.04
C ASN A 52 -23.53 -1.70 3.87
N GLY A 53 -24.19 -1.56 2.72
CA GLY A 53 -25.08 -0.43 2.41
C GLY A 53 -24.38 0.83 1.90
N ARG A 54 -23.04 0.84 1.74
CA ARG A 54 -22.29 1.96 1.16
C ARG A 54 -21.76 1.65 -0.23
N ASP A 55 -21.86 2.62 -1.13
CA ASP A 55 -21.31 2.49 -2.48
C ASP A 55 -19.84 2.87 -2.51
N ILE A 56 -19.01 1.91 -2.94
CA ILE A 56 -17.57 2.06 -3.06
C ILE A 56 -17.18 2.04 -4.53
N THR A 57 -16.34 2.99 -4.93
CA THR A 57 -15.74 3.04 -6.26
C THR A 57 -14.37 2.37 -6.24
N PHE A 58 -14.21 1.39 -7.13
CA PHE A 58 -12.94 0.74 -7.41
C PHE A 58 -12.41 1.21 -8.77
N ILE A 59 -11.14 1.59 -8.81
CA ILE A 59 -10.43 1.93 -10.04
C ILE A 59 -9.29 0.94 -10.23
N VAL A 60 -9.29 0.24 -11.34
CA VAL A 60 -8.24 -0.72 -11.69
C VAL A 60 -7.41 -0.16 -12.83
N GLU A 61 -6.11 0.00 -12.61
CA GLU A 61 -5.17 0.40 -13.65
C GLU A 61 -4.68 -0.78 -14.47
N LYS A 62 -4.41 -0.52 -15.75
CA LYS A 62 -3.72 -1.47 -16.64
C LYS A 62 -2.35 -1.79 -16.08
N THR A 63 -2.06 -3.07 -15.89
CA THR A 63 -0.75 -3.49 -15.40
C THR A 63 0.30 -3.48 -16.52
N SER A 64 1.57 -3.43 -16.16
CA SER A 64 2.68 -3.46 -17.12
C SER A 64 3.98 -3.98 -16.51
N GLY A 65 4.85 -4.52 -17.36
CA GLY A 65 6.18 -5.00 -16.97
C GLY A 65 6.13 -6.15 -15.97
N GLY A 66 5.35 -7.19 -16.28
CA GLY A 66 5.21 -8.41 -15.47
C GLY A 66 4.40 -8.25 -14.18
N CYS A 67 3.96 -7.02 -13.87
CA CYS A 67 3.18 -6.76 -12.66
C CYS A 67 1.75 -7.29 -12.77
N VAL A 68 1.22 -7.74 -11.64
CA VAL A 68 -0.16 -8.21 -11.49
C VAL A 68 -0.79 -7.60 -10.24
N HIS A 69 -2.11 -7.40 -10.28
CA HIS A 69 -2.91 -7.16 -9.08
C HIS A 69 -3.16 -8.50 -8.39
N ALA A 70 -2.50 -8.72 -7.24
CA ALA A 70 -2.53 -10.02 -6.57
C ALA A 70 -3.90 -10.32 -5.94
N CYS A 71 -4.55 -9.30 -5.38
CA CYS A 71 -5.94 -9.35 -4.94
C CYS A 71 -6.91 -8.85 -6.03
N THR A 72 -8.17 -9.28 -5.95
CA THR A 72 -9.28 -8.77 -6.77
C THR A 72 -10.10 -7.71 -6.02
N VAL A 73 -11.00 -7.05 -6.73
CA VAL A 73 -11.99 -6.14 -6.10
C VAL A 73 -12.86 -6.91 -5.12
N GLU A 74 -13.26 -8.13 -5.49
CA GLU A 74 -14.11 -9.03 -4.71
C GLU A 74 -13.42 -9.49 -3.43
N ASP A 75 -12.10 -9.71 -3.47
CA ASP A 75 -11.32 -9.96 -2.26
C ASP A 75 -11.37 -8.78 -1.28
N VAL A 76 -11.24 -7.54 -1.78
CA VAL A 76 -11.31 -6.33 -0.96
C VAL A 76 -12.72 -6.13 -0.41
N VAL A 77 -13.75 -6.34 -1.24
CA VAL A 77 -15.16 -6.30 -0.82
C VAL A 77 -15.42 -7.30 0.33
N LEU A 78 -14.91 -8.53 0.23
CA LEU A 78 -15.05 -9.50 1.32
C LEU A 78 -14.41 -8.97 2.60
N ILE A 79 -13.17 -8.48 2.55
CA ILE A 79 -12.50 -7.93 3.74
C ILE A 79 -13.29 -6.76 4.32
N LEU A 80 -13.68 -5.78 3.50
CA LEU A 80 -14.44 -4.60 3.95
C LEU A 80 -15.78 -4.97 4.57
N SER A 81 -16.45 -6.03 4.08
CA SER A 81 -17.70 -6.52 4.68
C SER A 81 -17.53 -6.97 6.15
N GLN A 82 -16.30 -7.32 6.53
CA GLN A 82 -15.96 -7.83 7.87
C GLN A 82 -15.33 -6.76 8.77
N VAL A 83 -14.96 -5.60 8.23
CA VAL A 83 -14.48 -4.45 8.99
C VAL A 83 -15.67 -3.65 9.52
N PRO A 84 -15.67 -3.20 10.79
CA PRO A 84 -16.72 -2.34 11.30
C PRO A 84 -16.94 -1.12 10.40
N LEU A 85 -18.20 -0.84 10.05
CA LEU A 85 -18.55 0.23 9.10
C LEU A 85 -18.07 1.61 9.56
N ALA A 86 -18.02 1.84 10.88
CA ALA A 86 -17.55 3.08 11.47
C ALA A 86 -16.08 3.35 11.13
N ASP A 87 -15.25 2.30 11.05
CA ASP A 87 -13.79 2.41 10.94
C ASP A 87 -13.32 2.75 9.51
N TRP A 88 -14.23 2.66 8.53
CA TRP A 88 -13.97 3.04 7.13
C TRP A 88 -15.04 3.98 6.56
N ALA A 89 -15.86 4.59 7.42
CA ALA A 89 -16.83 5.59 7.00
C ALA A 89 -16.14 6.72 6.23
N GLY A 90 -16.65 7.12 5.06
CA GLY A 90 -16.05 8.16 4.22
C GLY A 90 -14.92 7.67 3.29
N LEU A 91 -14.40 6.45 3.46
CA LEU A 91 -13.54 5.80 2.46
C LEU A 91 -14.38 5.22 1.33
N GLU A 92 -14.52 5.98 0.25
CA GLU A 92 -15.37 5.60 -0.89
C GLU A 92 -14.57 5.17 -2.12
N THR A 93 -13.24 5.35 -2.11
CA THR A 93 -12.40 5.06 -3.29
C THR A 93 -11.22 4.16 -2.97
N PHE A 94 -11.11 3.09 -3.76
CA PHE A 94 -9.98 2.15 -3.71
C PHE A 94 -9.38 2.01 -5.11
N VAL A 95 -8.05 2.07 -5.19
CA VAL A 95 -7.33 2.07 -6.46
C VAL A 95 -6.35 0.90 -6.51
N PHE A 96 -6.53 0.03 -7.48
CA PHE A 96 -5.56 -1.00 -7.85
C PHE A 96 -4.55 -0.36 -8.80
N ARG A 97 -3.42 0.05 -8.26
CA ARG A 97 -2.45 0.96 -8.88
C ARG A 97 -1.33 0.24 -9.59
N GLN A 98 -1.00 0.66 -10.79
CA GLN A 98 0.23 0.29 -11.46
C GLN A 98 1.32 1.36 -11.20
N SER A 99 2.09 1.19 -10.13
CA SER A 99 3.25 2.07 -9.88
C SER A 99 4.22 2.11 -11.06
N THR A 100 4.77 3.29 -11.32
CA THR A 100 5.82 3.46 -12.35
C THR A 100 7.05 2.62 -12.00
N ARG A 101 7.82 2.18 -13.00
CA ARG A 101 9.07 1.45 -12.77
C ARG A 101 10.00 2.17 -11.81
N LYS A 102 10.12 3.50 -11.94
CA LYS A 102 10.94 4.33 -11.04
C LYS A 102 10.43 4.28 -9.60
N THR A 103 9.13 4.40 -9.39
CA THR A 103 8.53 4.30 -8.05
C THR A 103 8.75 2.92 -7.44
N ARG A 104 8.56 1.83 -8.21
CA ARG A 104 8.79 0.46 -7.71
C ARG A 104 10.22 0.24 -7.23
N ILE A 105 11.21 0.83 -7.91
CA ILE A 105 12.62 0.71 -7.53
C ILE A 105 12.98 1.59 -6.34
N LEU A 106 12.47 2.83 -6.29
CA LEU A 106 12.90 3.81 -5.28
C LEU A 106 12.05 3.80 -4.01
N ARG A 107 10.77 3.48 -4.13
CA ARG A 107 9.75 3.53 -3.08
C ARG A 107 8.72 2.42 -3.31
N PRO A 108 9.13 1.15 -3.24
CA PRO A 108 8.18 0.05 -3.31
C PRO A 108 7.14 0.22 -2.18
N ALA A 109 5.86 -0.04 -2.47
CA ALA A 109 4.79 -0.15 -1.49
C ALA A 109 3.90 -1.36 -1.83
N TRP A 110 3.30 -2.02 -0.83
CA TRP A 110 2.22 -2.98 -1.04
C TRP A 110 0.87 -2.27 -1.24
N GLY A 111 0.73 -1.12 -0.59
CA GLY A 111 -0.41 -0.22 -0.64
C GLY A 111 -0.11 1.08 0.11
N ARG A 112 -1.01 2.04 0.00
CA ARG A 112 -0.89 3.39 0.58
C ARG A 112 -2.26 3.99 0.86
N MET A 113 -2.40 4.69 1.96
CA MET A 113 -3.54 5.57 2.24
C MET A 113 -3.19 7.03 1.97
N PHE A 114 -4.14 7.78 1.42
CA PHE A 114 -4.10 9.24 1.37
C PHE A 114 -5.42 9.80 1.93
N TYR A 115 -5.34 10.75 2.86
CA TYR A 115 -6.50 11.46 3.42
C TYR A 115 -7.21 12.33 2.38
N HIS A 116 -6.49 12.75 1.34
CA HIS A 116 -7.07 13.39 0.17
C HIS A 116 -6.33 12.98 -1.10
N ALA A 117 -7.04 12.47 -2.09
CA ALA A 117 -6.48 12.18 -3.40
C ALA A 117 -7.35 12.78 -4.50
N ALA A 118 -6.75 13.57 -5.38
CA ALA A 118 -7.39 14.04 -6.61
C ALA A 118 -6.95 13.15 -7.78
N LEU A 119 -7.91 12.39 -8.31
CA LEU A 119 -7.70 11.35 -9.31
C LEU A 119 -8.28 11.78 -10.65
N GLY A 120 -7.41 11.89 -11.66
CA GLY A 120 -7.80 12.00 -13.07
C GLY A 120 -7.54 10.70 -13.80
N ILE A 121 -8.27 10.47 -14.89
CA ILE A 121 -7.92 9.43 -15.87
C ILE A 121 -6.99 10.09 -16.88
N ARG A 122 -5.93 9.39 -17.31
CA ARG A 122 -4.94 9.94 -18.24
C ARG A 122 -5.62 10.53 -19.48
N GLY A 123 -5.45 11.83 -19.69
CA GLY A 123 -6.05 12.57 -20.80
C GLY A 123 -7.42 13.19 -20.50
N THR A 124 -7.92 13.07 -19.26
CA THR A 124 -9.15 13.71 -18.80
C THR A 124 -8.88 14.58 -17.55
N PRO A 125 -9.79 15.51 -17.20
CA PRO A 125 -9.74 16.23 -15.93
C PRO A 125 -9.81 15.30 -14.71
N ILE A 126 -9.61 15.85 -13.51
CA ILE A 126 -9.86 15.17 -12.23
C ILE A 126 -11.34 14.78 -12.18
N VAL A 127 -11.61 13.49 -11.92
CA VAL A 127 -12.96 12.90 -11.92
C VAL A 127 -13.40 12.51 -10.51
N ILE A 128 -12.45 12.20 -9.62
CA ILE A 128 -12.72 11.72 -8.26
C ILE A 128 -11.80 12.44 -7.29
N SER A 129 -12.35 12.88 -6.16
CA SER A 129 -11.59 13.50 -5.08
C SER A 129 -12.08 13.00 -3.72
N GLY A 130 -11.16 12.74 -2.79
CA GLY A 130 -11.48 12.27 -1.44
C GLY A 130 -10.43 11.34 -0.86
N PRO A 131 -10.64 10.81 0.36
CA PRO A 131 -9.73 9.85 0.96
C PRO A 131 -9.71 8.57 0.13
N THR A 132 -8.52 8.00 -0.09
CA THR A 132 -8.31 6.89 -1.03
C THR A 132 -7.25 5.93 -0.54
N ILE A 133 -7.53 4.63 -0.66
CA ILE A 133 -6.54 3.56 -0.48
C ILE A 133 -6.08 3.04 -1.83
N PHE A 134 -4.77 2.93 -2.00
CA PHE A 134 -4.12 2.33 -3.16
C PHE A 134 -3.56 0.96 -2.77
N LEU A 135 -3.78 -0.04 -3.61
CA LEU A 135 -3.15 -1.35 -3.55
C LEU A 135 -2.30 -1.52 -4.81
N GLU A 136 -1.01 -1.82 -4.65
CA GLU A 136 -0.04 -1.74 -5.74
C GLU A 136 0.04 -3.06 -6.53
N ALA A 137 0.10 -2.98 -7.85
CA ALA A 137 0.46 -4.09 -8.71
C ALA A 137 1.93 -4.48 -8.45
N THR A 138 2.18 -5.78 -8.37
CA THR A 138 3.50 -6.31 -7.99
C THR A 138 4.03 -7.27 -9.04
N ASP A 139 5.34 -7.28 -9.23
CA ASP A 139 6.01 -8.26 -10.06
C ASP A 139 6.26 -9.52 -9.24
N VAL A 140 5.35 -10.49 -9.35
CA VAL A 140 5.38 -11.77 -8.62
C VAL A 140 6.49 -12.71 -9.09
N GLY A 141 7.29 -12.33 -10.10
CA GLY A 141 8.51 -13.04 -10.50
C GLY A 141 9.79 -12.46 -9.89
N GLN A 142 9.73 -11.28 -9.28
CA GLN A 142 10.91 -10.58 -8.79
C GLN A 142 11.23 -10.95 -7.34
N THR A 143 12.51 -11.23 -7.08
CA THR A 143 13.02 -11.42 -5.71
C THR A 143 13.47 -10.10 -5.09
N MET A 144 13.19 -9.92 -3.80
CA MET A 144 13.73 -8.82 -3.00
C MET A 144 14.98 -9.28 -2.25
N GLU A 145 16.00 -8.44 -2.18
CA GLU A 145 17.29 -8.77 -1.56
C GLU A 145 17.62 -7.85 -0.39
N TRP A 146 17.84 -8.45 0.78
CA TRP A 146 18.13 -7.75 2.03
C TRP A 146 19.49 -8.17 2.57
N PRO A 147 20.25 -7.28 3.24
CA PRO A 147 21.45 -7.70 3.95
C PRO A 147 21.08 -8.66 5.09
N THR A 148 22.01 -9.52 5.49
CA THR A 148 21.82 -10.42 6.65
C THR A 148 21.95 -9.72 7.99
N ALA A 149 22.65 -8.58 8.03
CA ALA A 149 22.65 -7.68 9.16
C ALA A 149 21.39 -6.83 9.12
N LEU A 150 20.33 -7.30 9.79
CA LEU A 150 19.06 -6.61 9.91
C LEU A 150 18.97 -5.91 11.26
N ASP A 151 18.35 -4.73 11.28
CA ASP A 151 17.93 -4.09 12.52
C ASP A 151 16.68 -4.82 13.09
N PRO A 152 16.22 -4.49 14.32
CA PRO A 152 15.06 -5.13 14.91
C PRO A 152 13.76 -4.97 14.10
N GLU A 153 13.56 -3.83 13.44
CA GLU A 153 12.37 -3.54 12.63
C GLU A 153 12.36 -4.42 11.37
N ASP A 154 13.46 -4.43 10.65
CA ASP A 154 13.66 -5.24 9.45
C ASP A 154 13.61 -6.75 9.78
N SER A 155 14.12 -7.16 10.94
CA SER A 155 14.00 -8.55 11.41
C SER A 155 12.54 -8.94 11.67
N ALA A 156 11.76 -8.06 12.28
CA ALA A 156 10.33 -8.27 12.50
C ALA A 156 9.56 -8.32 11.18
N GLU A 157 9.88 -7.43 10.23
CA GLU A 157 9.25 -7.42 8.90
C GLU A 157 9.55 -8.70 8.12
N LEU A 158 10.80 -9.18 8.14
CA LEU A 158 11.15 -10.45 7.50
C LEU A 158 10.38 -11.64 8.11
N LYS A 159 10.11 -11.63 9.41
CA LYS A 159 9.26 -12.64 10.06
C LYS A 159 7.81 -12.53 9.59
N ARG A 160 7.26 -11.31 9.51
CA ARG A 160 5.89 -11.09 9.01
C ARG A 160 5.71 -11.59 7.57
N LEU A 161 6.68 -11.34 6.69
CA LEU A 161 6.61 -11.86 5.32
C LEU A 161 6.63 -13.39 5.26
N ARG A 162 7.41 -14.05 6.13
CA ARG A 162 7.34 -15.52 6.22
C ARG A 162 5.94 -15.97 6.66
N LEU A 163 5.34 -15.30 7.63
CA LEU A 163 3.97 -15.59 8.09
C LEU A 163 2.92 -15.34 7.01
N ASP A 164 3.14 -14.35 6.15
CA ASP A 164 2.28 -14.08 4.99
C ASP A 164 2.56 -15.05 3.81
N GLY A 165 3.46 -16.01 3.99
CA GLY A 165 3.73 -17.08 3.02
C GLY A 165 4.82 -16.77 2.00
N HIS A 166 5.60 -15.72 2.17
CA HIS A 166 6.75 -15.44 1.30
C HIS A 166 7.87 -16.43 1.57
N HIS A 167 8.51 -16.92 0.50
CA HIS A 167 9.66 -17.80 0.63
C HIS A 167 10.92 -16.97 0.89
N VAL A 168 11.48 -17.12 2.10
CA VAL A 168 12.70 -16.40 2.51
C VAL A 168 13.85 -17.37 2.66
N SER A 169 14.85 -17.24 1.81
CA SER A 169 16.10 -18.01 1.88
C SER A 169 17.27 -17.10 2.22
N ARG A 170 18.39 -17.69 2.65
CA ARG A 170 19.66 -16.98 2.85
C ARG A 170 20.64 -17.41 1.77
N VAL A 171 21.19 -16.45 1.05
CA VAL A 171 22.21 -16.66 0.03
C VAL A 171 23.41 -15.79 0.38
N GLY A 172 24.42 -16.42 1.00
CA GLY A 172 25.60 -15.72 1.51
C GLY A 172 25.26 -14.65 2.55
N SER A 173 25.62 -13.41 2.24
CA SER A 173 25.37 -12.23 3.10
C SER A 173 24.00 -11.59 2.89
N LYS A 174 23.10 -12.22 2.11
CA LYS A 174 21.78 -11.69 1.79
C LYS A 174 20.64 -12.63 2.20
N HIS A 175 19.52 -12.04 2.59
CA HIS A 175 18.21 -12.67 2.55
C HIS A 175 17.59 -12.43 1.18
N VAL A 176 17.06 -13.48 0.57
CA VAL A 176 16.34 -13.43 -0.70
C VAL A 176 14.88 -13.79 -0.43
N VAL A 177 13.99 -12.88 -0.77
CA VAL A 177 12.54 -13.03 -0.56
C VAL A 177 11.88 -13.21 -1.92
N ALA A 178 11.42 -14.43 -2.19
CA ALA A 178 10.59 -14.74 -3.35
C ALA A 178 9.11 -14.64 -2.95
N SER A 179 8.35 -13.89 -3.75
CA SER A 179 6.93 -13.64 -3.49
C SER A 179 6.09 -14.34 -4.54
N SER A 180 5.05 -15.06 -4.13
CA SER A 180 4.03 -15.57 -5.05
C SER A 180 2.84 -14.61 -5.08
N SER A 181 1.94 -14.77 -6.06
CA SER A 181 0.66 -14.04 -6.05
C SER A 181 -0.12 -14.27 -4.75
N VAL A 182 -0.08 -15.50 -4.20
CA VAL A 182 -0.73 -15.86 -2.94
C VAL A 182 -0.12 -15.10 -1.76
N SER A 183 1.21 -15.05 -1.65
CA SER A 183 1.86 -14.39 -0.51
C SER A 183 1.72 -12.86 -0.57
N VAL A 184 1.81 -12.28 -1.78
CA VAL A 184 1.53 -10.85 -1.97
C VAL A 184 0.08 -10.54 -1.60
N ARG A 185 -0.87 -11.35 -2.05
CA ARG A 185 -2.30 -11.17 -1.73
C ARG A 185 -2.53 -11.21 -0.22
N ALA A 186 -1.92 -12.16 0.49
CA ALA A 186 -2.00 -12.22 1.95
C ALA A 186 -1.43 -10.96 2.60
N THR A 187 -0.25 -10.50 2.18
CA THR A 187 0.35 -9.24 2.67
C THR A 187 -0.58 -8.05 2.41
N GLN A 188 -1.11 -7.92 1.19
CA GLN A 188 -1.96 -6.80 0.82
C GLN A 188 -3.29 -6.78 1.58
N LEU A 189 -3.99 -7.90 1.67
CA LEU A 189 -5.33 -7.95 2.26
C LEU A 189 -5.31 -8.04 3.78
N TYR A 190 -4.45 -8.88 4.35
CA TYR A 190 -4.52 -9.25 5.77
C TYR A 190 -3.63 -8.38 6.65
N ARG A 191 -2.79 -7.54 6.04
CA ARG A 191 -1.88 -6.66 6.75
C ARG A 191 -1.94 -5.23 6.22
N THR A 192 -1.63 -4.99 4.95
CA THR A 192 -1.59 -3.64 4.38
C THR A 192 -2.95 -2.97 4.41
N LEU A 193 -3.99 -3.58 3.83
CA LEU A 193 -5.32 -2.99 3.78
C LEU A 193 -5.86 -2.66 5.18
N LEU A 194 -5.73 -3.59 6.13
CA LEU A 194 -6.18 -3.37 7.51
C LEU A 194 -5.37 -2.26 8.19
N HIS A 195 -4.07 -2.15 7.90
CA HIS A 195 -3.21 -1.08 8.42
C HIS A 195 -3.59 0.28 7.85
N GLU A 196 -3.81 0.37 6.54
CA GLU A 196 -4.26 1.59 5.88
C GLU A 196 -5.65 2.03 6.40
N ILE A 197 -6.57 1.09 6.65
CA ILE A 197 -7.84 1.38 7.33
C ILE A 197 -7.60 1.87 8.76
N GLY A 198 -6.65 1.29 9.48
CA GLY A 198 -6.28 1.74 10.83
C GLY A 198 -5.81 3.20 10.86
N HIS A 199 -5.06 3.66 9.85
CA HIS A 199 -4.73 5.08 9.72
C HIS A 199 -5.96 5.95 9.50
N TRP A 200 -6.91 5.50 8.68
CA TRP A 200 -8.14 6.22 8.46
C TRP A 200 -9.03 6.26 9.71
N ALA A 201 -9.18 5.15 10.43
CA ALA A 201 -9.94 5.09 11.67
C ALA A 201 -9.39 6.09 12.72
N ASP A 202 -8.06 6.18 12.86
CA ASP A 202 -7.41 7.16 13.74
C ASP A 202 -7.69 8.61 13.32
N TRP A 203 -7.70 8.87 12.01
CA TRP A 203 -8.02 10.17 11.43
C TRP A 203 -9.50 10.53 11.58
N LEU A 204 -10.41 9.57 11.38
CA LEU A 204 -11.83 9.74 11.61
C LEU A 204 -12.09 10.21 13.03
N GLU A 205 -11.55 9.48 14.02
CA GLU A 205 -11.77 9.75 15.44
C GLU A 205 -11.22 11.12 15.86
N LYS A 206 -10.07 11.53 15.30
CA LYS A 206 -9.34 12.73 15.74
C LYS A 206 -9.56 13.96 14.89
N VAL A 207 -10.08 13.81 13.67
CA VAL A 207 -10.21 14.91 12.70
C VAL A 207 -11.61 15.00 12.13
N GLU A 208 -12.09 13.98 11.43
CA GLU A 208 -13.38 14.07 10.71
C GLU A 208 -14.56 14.17 11.68
N ILE A 209 -14.65 13.28 12.67
CA ILE A 209 -15.78 13.25 13.62
C ILE A 209 -15.85 14.53 14.47
N PRO A 210 -14.75 15.04 15.07
CA PRO A 210 -14.82 16.30 15.81
C PRO A 210 -15.09 17.49 14.90
N SER A 211 -14.59 17.48 13.65
CA SER A 211 -14.90 18.52 12.67
C SER A 211 -16.39 18.54 12.31
N ASP A 212 -17.02 17.38 12.12
CA ASP A 212 -18.46 17.26 11.89
C ASP A 212 -19.29 17.76 13.09
N GLN A 213 -18.71 17.75 14.28
CA GLN A 213 -19.31 18.28 15.51
C GLN A 213 -19.07 19.79 15.70
N GLY A 214 -18.41 20.45 14.75
CA GLY A 214 -18.23 21.91 14.71
C GLY A 214 -16.85 22.40 15.15
N GLU A 215 -15.89 21.51 15.39
CA GLU A 215 -14.49 21.91 15.62
C GLU A 215 -13.77 22.31 14.32
N ASP A 216 -12.70 23.10 14.43
CA ASP A 216 -11.95 23.57 13.25
C ASP A 216 -11.12 22.44 12.65
N TYR A 217 -11.50 22.01 11.44
CA TYR A 217 -10.82 20.95 10.68
C TYR A 217 -9.32 21.21 10.52
N SER A 218 -8.92 22.43 10.16
CA SER A 218 -7.51 22.74 9.87
C SER A 218 -6.67 22.57 11.13
N LYS A 219 -7.18 23.04 12.27
CA LYS A 219 -6.54 22.90 13.57
C LYS A 219 -6.43 21.43 13.98
N LEU A 220 -7.51 20.65 13.86
CA LEU A 220 -7.51 19.22 14.17
C LEU A 220 -6.53 18.45 13.30
N ALA A 221 -6.54 18.71 12.00
CA ALA A 221 -5.63 18.11 11.06
C ALA A 221 -4.18 18.38 11.49
N ASP A 222 -3.83 19.64 11.78
CA ASP A 222 -2.46 20.02 12.15
C ASP A 222 -2.01 19.44 13.48
N LEU A 223 -2.91 19.38 14.48
CA LEU A 223 -2.67 18.64 15.72
C LEU A 223 -2.38 17.16 15.43
N TYR A 224 -3.19 16.52 14.59
CA TYR A 224 -2.96 15.14 14.20
C TYR A 224 -1.60 14.93 13.51
N SER A 225 -1.19 15.83 12.60
CA SER A 225 0.12 15.72 11.92
C SER A 225 1.31 16.03 12.80
N SER A 226 1.12 16.77 13.90
CA SER A 226 2.17 17.05 14.87
C SER A 226 2.49 15.84 15.76
N ARG A 227 1.64 14.80 15.76
CA ARG A 227 1.87 13.58 16.53
C ARG A 227 3.11 12.84 16.02
N PRO A 228 3.89 12.21 16.92
CA PRO A 228 5.05 11.42 16.51
C PRO A 228 4.68 10.33 15.50
N LYS A 229 5.46 10.20 14.43
CA LYS A 229 5.23 9.16 13.42
C LYS A 229 5.14 7.77 14.05
N SER A 230 6.02 7.44 14.99
CA SER A 230 6.02 6.16 15.69
C SER A 230 4.71 5.86 16.41
N GLU A 231 4.01 6.88 16.91
CA GLU A 231 2.71 6.73 17.55
C GLU A 231 1.61 6.38 16.53
N LEU A 232 1.60 7.09 15.39
CA LEU A 232 0.67 6.84 14.29
C LEU A 232 0.83 5.43 13.72
N GLU A 233 2.07 5.01 13.47
CA GLU A 233 2.40 3.64 13.02
C GLU A 233 1.95 2.59 14.02
N ALA A 234 2.22 2.83 15.31
CA ALA A 234 1.88 1.89 16.36
C ALA A 234 0.37 1.71 16.49
N PHE A 235 -0.43 2.78 16.29
CA PHE A 235 -1.88 2.67 16.24
C PHE A 235 -2.33 1.78 15.08
N ALA A 236 -1.92 2.11 13.85
CA ALA A 236 -2.34 1.38 12.65
C ALA A 236 -1.90 -0.09 12.68
N HIS A 237 -0.69 -0.38 13.18
CA HIS A 237 -0.25 -1.76 13.41
C HIS A 237 -1.11 -2.51 14.43
N ARG A 238 -1.39 -1.91 15.60
CA ARG A 238 -2.24 -2.55 16.62
C ARG A 238 -3.63 -2.82 16.09
N TYR A 239 -4.22 -1.86 15.38
CA TYR A 239 -5.52 -2.00 14.74
C TYR A 239 -5.52 -3.18 13.76
N ALA A 240 -4.56 -3.21 12.83
CA ALA A 240 -4.44 -4.26 11.83
C ALA A 240 -4.23 -5.65 12.47
N ASP A 241 -3.32 -5.77 13.44
CA ASP A 241 -3.01 -7.03 14.10
C ASP A 241 -4.20 -7.57 14.89
N ASN A 242 -4.95 -6.71 15.58
CA ASN A 242 -6.14 -7.11 16.34
C ASN A 242 -7.28 -7.55 15.41
N LEU A 243 -7.52 -6.82 14.33
CA LEU A 243 -8.55 -7.15 13.36
C LEU A 243 -8.19 -8.44 12.62
N ARG A 244 -6.93 -8.59 12.17
CA ARG A 244 -6.41 -9.82 11.55
C ARG A 244 -6.66 -11.03 12.46
N LYS A 245 -6.25 -10.98 13.74
CA LYS A 245 -6.47 -12.06 14.71
C LYS A 245 -7.96 -12.41 14.86
N THR A 246 -8.81 -11.39 14.85
CA THR A 246 -10.27 -11.58 14.94
C THR A 246 -10.81 -12.30 13.70
N LEU A 247 -10.37 -11.91 12.50
CA LEU A 247 -10.75 -12.54 11.24
C LEU A 247 -10.23 -13.97 11.13
N GLU A 248 -8.99 -14.23 11.58
CA GLU A 248 -8.41 -15.58 11.67
C GLU A 248 -9.22 -16.47 12.61
N LYS A 249 -9.55 -15.97 13.81
CA LYS A 249 -10.36 -16.71 14.80
C LYS A 249 -11.77 -17.03 14.29
N LYS A 250 -12.35 -16.15 13.46
CA LYS A 250 -13.65 -16.36 12.82
C LYS A 250 -13.58 -17.27 11.58
N GLY A 251 -12.39 -17.66 11.13
CA GLY A 251 -12.19 -18.45 9.91
C GLY A 251 -12.48 -17.68 8.62
N VAL A 252 -12.47 -16.34 8.67
CA VAL A 252 -12.67 -15.48 7.47
C VAL A 252 -11.40 -15.44 6.63
N ILE A 253 -10.23 -15.39 7.28
CA ILE A 253 -8.92 -15.42 6.62
C ILE A 253 -8.09 -16.59 7.16
N PRO A 254 -7.27 -17.24 6.32
CA PRO A 254 -7.13 -17.00 4.89
C PRO A 254 -8.33 -17.56 4.09
N PHE A 255 -8.58 -16.98 2.91
CA PHE A 255 -9.57 -17.46 1.95
C PHE A 255 -8.98 -17.50 0.53
N SER A 256 -9.53 -18.35 -0.33
CA SER A 256 -9.16 -18.44 -1.75
C SER A 256 -9.42 -17.13 -2.49
N ARG A 257 -8.63 -16.85 -3.53
CA ARG A 257 -8.88 -15.69 -4.40
C ARG A 257 -10.27 -15.77 -5.00
N ILE A 258 -11.04 -14.69 -4.88
CA ILE A 258 -12.38 -14.60 -5.45
C ILE A 258 -12.25 -14.01 -6.84
N GLU A 259 -12.63 -14.79 -7.86
CA GLU A 259 -12.73 -14.29 -9.23
C GLU A 259 -13.97 -13.40 -9.38
N GLY A 260 -13.83 -12.31 -10.13
CA GLY A 260 -14.87 -11.31 -10.39
C GLY A 260 -15.14 -11.15 -11.87
#